data_AF-A0A3P8IXJ4-F1
#
_entry.id   AF-A0A3P8IXJ4-F1
#
_cell.length_a   1.000
_cell.length_b   1.000
_cell.length_c   1.000
_cell.angle_alpha   90.00
_cell.angle_beta   90.00
_cell.angle_gamma   90.00
#
_symmetry.space_group_name_H-M   'P 1'
#
loop_
_entity.id
_entity.type
_entity.pdbx_description
1 polymer ?
#
loop_
_entity_poly.entity_id
_entity_poly.type
_entity_poly.pdbx_seq_one_letter_code
_entity_poly.pdbx_strand_id
1 'polypeptide(L)'
;MSASFLPRLLLGEYFHDQFLQLVATARQRGFEVAIRESCRVEDLQVTPEGVMLCAQGAAEPAHFDLAVIATGHVWPDDDTTPRAHFPSPWSGLMSVRIQPCRVGIMGTSLSGIDAAMAVAAQHGEFVGGGGPGR
;
A
#
# COMPACT_ATOMS: atom_id res chain seq x y z
N MET A 1 27.54 9.21 0.18
CA MET A 1 26.20 8.84 -0.34
C MET A 1 25.47 8.11 0.77
N SER A 2 24.57 8.80 1.47
CA SER A 2 23.73 8.23 2.52
C SER A 2 22.75 7.24 1.88
N ALA A 3 22.57 6.08 2.49
CA ALA A 3 21.52 5.14 2.09
C ALA A 3 20.17 5.85 2.23
N SER A 4 19.58 6.29 1.11
CA SER A 4 18.24 6.82 1.10
C SER A 4 17.30 5.64 1.24
N PHE A 5 16.73 5.47 2.43
CA PHE A 5 15.49 4.73 2.60
C PHE A 5 14.51 5.28 1.57
N LEU A 6 14.17 4.50 0.54
CA LEU A 6 13.11 4.88 -0.40
C LEU A 6 11.80 4.70 0.37
N PRO A 7 11.16 5.79 0.84
CA PRO A 7 9.91 5.65 1.55
C PRO A 7 8.92 5.01 0.59
N ARG A 8 8.03 4.15 1.09
CA ARG A 8 6.94 3.60 0.27
C ARG A 8 6.17 4.66 -0.52
N LEU A 9 6.15 5.89 -0.01
CA LEU A 9 5.58 7.04 -0.70
C LEU A 9 6.20 7.26 -2.08
N LEU A 10 7.53 7.25 -2.20
CA LEU A 10 8.23 7.45 -3.48
C LEU A 10 7.95 6.31 -4.47
N LEU A 11 7.83 5.07 -3.96
CA LEU A 11 7.43 3.94 -4.79
C LEU A 11 5.97 4.06 -5.26
N GLY A 12 5.10 4.59 -4.40
CA GLY A 12 3.71 4.89 -4.74
C GLY A 12 3.60 5.96 -5.82
N GLU A 13 4.35 7.06 -5.70
CA GLU A 13 4.45 8.12 -6.71
C GLU A 13 4.95 7.55 -8.05
N TYR A 14 6.02 6.76 -8.02
CA TYR A 14 6.54 6.11 -9.22
C TYR A 14 5.51 5.22 -9.91
N PHE A 15 4.80 4.35 -9.17
CA PHE A 15 3.77 3.50 -9.77
C PHE A 15 2.57 4.29 -10.29
N HIS A 16 2.19 5.37 -9.62
CA HIS A 16 1.14 6.27 -10.08
C HIS A 16 1.51 6.92 -11.43
N ASP A 17 2.72 7.45 -11.53
CA ASP A 17 3.22 8.05 -12.78
C ASP A 17 3.28 7.03 -13.92
N GLN A 18 3.81 5.83 -13.65
CA GLN A 18 3.83 4.74 -14.63
C GLN A 18 2.42 4.35 -15.09
N PHE A 19 1.46 4.28 -14.16
CA PHE A 19 0.06 4.01 -14.50
C PHE A 19 -0.52 5.09 -15.42
N LEU A 20 -0.33 6.36 -15.11
CA LEU A 20 -0.81 7.47 -15.92
C LEU A 20 -0.20 7.47 -17.33
N GLN A 21 1.10 7.15 -17.46
CA GLN A 21 1.76 7.00 -18.75
C GLN A 21 1.16 5.87 -19.59
N LEU A 22 0.84 4.73 -18.97
CA LEU A 22 0.18 3.62 -19.66
C LEU A 22 -1.22 4.00 -20.13
N VAL A 23 -2.00 4.68 -19.29
CA VAL A 23 -3.34 5.18 -19.65
C VAL A 23 -3.28 6.16 -20.81
N ALA A 24 -2.34 7.11 -20.78
CA ALA A 24 -2.13 8.05 -21.88
C ALA A 24 -1.77 7.33 -23.18
N THR A 25 -0.87 6.35 -23.11
CA THR A 25 -0.47 5.51 -24.25
C THR A 25 -1.64 4.71 -24.83
N ALA A 26 -2.48 4.12 -23.98
CA ALA A 26 -3.67 3.39 -24.40
C ALA A 26 -4.67 4.31 -25.13
N ARG A 27 -4.95 5.49 -24.57
CA ARG A 27 -5.82 6.48 -25.20
C ARG A 27 -5.27 6.96 -26.55
N GLN A 28 -3.98 7.20 -26.67
CA GLN A 28 -3.33 7.56 -27.95
C GLN A 28 -3.45 6.46 -29.01
N ARG A 29 -3.55 5.20 -28.60
CA ARG A 29 -3.79 4.05 -29.49
C ARG A 29 -5.27 3.84 -29.83
N GLY A 30 -6.17 4.70 -29.35
CA GLY A 30 -7.60 4.65 -29.63
C GLY A 30 -8.43 3.84 -28.64
N PHE A 31 -7.86 3.41 -27.50
CA PHE A 31 -8.65 2.77 -26.44
C PHE A 31 -9.43 3.80 -25.63
N GLU A 32 -10.71 3.55 -25.38
CA GLU A 32 -11.48 4.29 -24.39
C GLU A 32 -11.13 3.76 -22.99
N VAL A 33 -10.62 4.66 -22.13
CA VAL A 33 -10.22 4.30 -20.76
C VAL A 33 -10.90 5.25 -19.78
N ALA A 34 -11.81 4.70 -18.97
CA ALA A 34 -12.46 5.40 -17.86
C ALA A 34 -11.85 4.96 -16.52
N ILE A 35 -11.31 5.92 -15.77
CA ILE A 35 -10.79 5.70 -14.41
C ILE A 35 -11.84 6.18 -13.43
N ARG A 36 -12.22 5.33 -12.46
CA ARG A 36 -13.15 5.69 -11.39
C ARG A 36 -12.48 5.56 -10.03
N GLU A 37 -12.03 6.69 -9.50
CA GLU A 37 -11.54 6.79 -8.12
C GLU A 37 -12.70 6.80 -7.13
N SER A 38 -12.43 6.50 -5.86
CA SER A 38 -13.45 6.40 -4.81
C SER A 38 -14.62 5.46 -5.13
N CYS A 39 -14.41 4.52 -6.06
CA CYS A 39 -15.40 3.54 -6.50
C CYS A 39 -15.03 2.17 -5.94
N ARG A 40 -15.41 1.90 -4.68
CA ARG A 40 -15.16 0.60 -4.06
C ARG A 40 -16.09 -0.44 -4.65
N VAL A 41 -15.54 -1.48 -5.26
CA VAL A 41 -16.32 -2.66 -5.68
C VAL A 41 -16.59 -3.51 -4.45
N GLU A 42 -17.86 -3.83 -4.20
CA GLU A 42 -18.28 -4.64 -3.06
C GLU A 42 -18.56 -6.09 -3.48
N ASP A 43 -19.01 -6.30 -4.71
CA ASP A 43 -19.30 -7.64 -5.23
C ASP A 43 -19.13 -7.75 -6.75
N LEU A 44 -18.88 -8.98 -7.20
CA LEU A 44 -18.81 -9.38 -8.60
C LEU A 44 -19.59 -10.67 -8.81
N GLN A 45 -20.54 -10.65 -9.74
CA GLN A 45 -21.32 -11.83 -10.12
C GLN A 45 -21.06 -12.19 -11.58
N VAL A 46 -20.62 -13.43 -11.82
CA VAL A 46 -20.50 -13.97 -13.18
C VAL A 46 -21.88 -14.46 -13.63
N THR A 47 -22.33 -14.00 -14.79
CA THR A 47 -23.58 -14.40 -15.43
C THR A 47 -23.31 -15.01 -16.81
N PRO A 48 -24.29 -15.66 -17.46
CA PRO A 48 -24.13 -16.14 -18.83
C PRO A 48 -23.79 -15.03 -19.85
N GLU A 49 -24.14 -13.78 -19.55
CA GLU A 49 -23.96 -12.60 -20.41
C GLU A 49 -22.68 -11.81 -20.10
N GLY A 50 -21.93 -12.15 -19.04
CA GLY A 50 -20.69 -11.45 -18.67
C GLY A 50 -20.49 -11.38 -17.15
N VAL A 51 -20.05 -10.22 -16.67
CA VAL A 51 -19.78 -9.94 -15.26
C VAL A 51 -20.59 -8.71 -14.83
N MET A 52 -21.39 -8.90 -13.78
CA MET A 52 -22.06 -7.82 -13.06
C MET A 52 -21.17 -7.35 -11.91
N LEU A 53 -20.99 -6.03 -11.81
CA LEU A 53 -20.17 -5.37 -10.80
C LEU A 53 -21.03 -4.45 -9.94
N CYS A 54 -21.04 -4.71 -8.63
CA CYS A 54 -21.70 -3.89 -7.63
C CYS A 54 -20.67 -2.99 -6.96
N ALA A 55 -20.83 -1.67 -7.13
CA ALA A 55 -20.00 -0.69 -6.46
C ALA A 55 -20.75 -0.06 -5.27
N GLN A 56 -20.02 0.29 -4.23
CA GLN A 56 -20.57 0.91 -3.04
C GLN A 56 -21.35 2.19 -3.40
N GLY A 57 -22.61 2.24 -2.98
CA GLY A 57 -23.50 3.38 -3.24
C GLY A 57 -24.00 3.51 -4.69
N ALA A 58 -23.70 2.56 -5.58
CA ALA A 58 -24.32 2.50 -6.89
C ALA A 58 -25.75 1.99 -6.77
N ALA A 59 -26.69 2.67 -7.43
CA ALA A 59 -28.10 2.26 -7.43
C ALA A 59 -28.33 0.96 -8.22
N GLU A 60 -27.55 0.75 -9.29
CA GLU A 60 -27.66 -0.41 -10.16
C GLU A 60 -26.26 -0.99 -10.46
N PRO A 61 -26.14 -2.33 -10.62
CA PRO A 61 -24.90 -2.96 -11.03
C PRO A 61 -24.45 -2.54 -12.43
N ALA A 62 -23.15 -2.44 -12.63
CA ALA A 62 -22.55 -2.22 -13.95
C ALA A 62 -22.26 -3.56 -14.64
N HIS A 63 -22.49 -3.64 -15.95
CA HIS A 63 -22.25 -4.84 -16.75
C HIS A 63 -20.98 -4.71 -17.59
N PHE A 64 -20.17 -5.76 -17.62
CA PHE A 64 -18.95 -5.87 -18.41
C PHE A 64 -18.83 -7.26 -19.04
N ASP A 65 -18.24 -7.37 -20.23
CA ASP A 65 -18.02 -8.68 -20.86
C ASP A 65 -16.94 -9.49 -20.11
N LEU A 66 -15.94 -8.81 -19.56
CA LEU A 66 -14.80 -9.40 -18.86
C LEU A 66 -14.40 -8.55 -17.66
N ALA A 67 -13.90 -9.20 -16.61
CA ALA A 67 -13.33 -8.55 -15.45
C ALA A 67 -11.94 -9.13 -15.12
N VAL A 68 -11.01 -8.25 -14.77
CA VAL A 68 -9.68 -8.63 -14.26
C VAL A 68 -9.57 -8.14 -12.82
N ILE A 69 -9.33 -9.07 -11.89
CA ILE A 69 -9.22 -8.75 -10.46
C ILE A 69 -7.75 -8.55 -10.12
N ALA A 70 -7.42 -7.33 -9.69
CA ALA A 70 -6.07 -6.94 -9.29
C ALA A 70 -6.08 -6.16 -7.95
N THR A 71 -6.95 -6.57 -7.02
CA THR A 71 -7.18 -5.89 -5.72
C THR A 71 -6.06 -6.11 -4.69
N GLY A 72 -5.04 -6.89 -5.01
CA GLY A 72 -3.96 -7.26 -4.10
C GLY A 72 -4.39 -8.32 -3.07
N HIS A 73 -3.65 -8.40 -1.96
CA HIS A 73 -3.95 -9.32 -0.87
C HIS A 73 -4.39 -8.51 0.36
N VAL A 74 -5.58 -8.78 0.88
CA VAL A 74 -6.04 -8.24 2.17
C VAL A 74 -5.98 -9.39 3.18
N TRP A 75 -5.18 -9.22 4.22
CA TRP A 75 -5.18 -10.12 5.37
C TRP A 75 -6.29 -9.67 6.32
N PRO A 76 -7.15 -10.57 6.82
CA PRO A 76 -8.14 -10.20 7.82
C PRO A 76 -7.43 -9.72 9.10
N ASP A 77 -7.98 -8.69 9.73
CA ASP A 77 -7.51 -8.24 11.04
C ASP A 77 -7.84 -9.31 12.09
N ASP A 78 -6.84 -9.66 12.91
CA ASP A 78 -7.06 -10.45 14.12
C ASP A 78 -7.39 -9.48 15.27
N ASP A 79 -8.69 -9.37 15.56
CA ASP A 79 -9.28 -8.47 16.58
C ASP A 79 -8.82 -8.77 18.02
N THR A 80 -7.92 -9.73 18.22
CA THR A 80 -7.38 -10.08 19.54
C THR A 80 -6.09 -9.34 19.91
N THR A 81 -5.67 -8.36 19.11
CA THR A 81 -4.34 -7.74 19.26
C THR A 81 -4.25 -6.76 20.45
N PRO A 82 -3.29 -6.94 21.39
CA PRO A 82 -3.09 -6.03 22.52
C PRO A 82 -2.79 -4.59 22.06
N ARG A 83 -3.15 -3.58 22.87
CA ARG A 83 -2.89 -2.14 22.61
C ARG A 83 -1.43 -1.76 22.26
N ALA A 84 -0.47 -2.65 22.48
CA ALA A 84 0.95 -2.45 22.19
C ALA A 84 1.43 -3.16 20.90
N HIS A 85 0.50 -3.69 20.09
CA HIS A 85 0.79 -4.38 18.85
C HIS A 85 0.31 -3.55 17.64
N PHE A 86 1.19 -3.36 16.66
CA PHE A 86 0.85 -2.75 15.38
C PHE A 86 0.93 -3.82 14.28
N PRO A 87 -0.20 -4.26 13.68
CA PRO A 87 -0.18 -5.28 12.62
C PRO A 87 0.58 -4.82 11.37
N SER A 88 0.68 -3.51 11.14
CA SER A 88 1.57 -2.95 10.14
C SER A 88 2.09 -1.58 10.57
N PRO A 89 3.17 -1.07 9.96
CA PRO A 89 3.65 0.29 10.23
C PRO A 89 2.58 1.37 9.98
N TRP A 90 1.62 1.08 9.11
CA TRP A 90 0.59 2.01 8.67
C TRP A 90 -0.66 2.00 9.55
N SER A 91 -0.77 1.07 10.51
CA SER A 91 -1.86 1.02 11.47
C SER A 91 -1.66 1.99 12.66
N GLY A 92 -1.02 3.13 12.43
CA GLY A 92 -0.77 4.18 13.43
C GLY A 92 0.66 4.24 14.00
N LEU A 93 1.54 3.27 13.70
CA LEU A 93 2.94 3.29 14.16
C LEU A 93 3.69 4.52 13.63
N MET A 94 3.42 4.95 12.39
CA MET A 94 4.05 6.16 11.80
C MET A 94 3.77 7.46 12.59
N SER A 95 2.65 7.51 13.33
CA SER A 95 2.17 8.72 14.00
C SER A 95 2.33 8.71 15.52
N VAL A 96 2.67 7.57 16.11
CA VAL A 96 2.79 7.43 17.56
C VAL A 96 4.21 7.68 18.03
N ARG A 97 4.36 8.39 19.16
CA ARG A 97 5.64 8.43 19.87
C ARG A 97 5.84 7.13 20.63
N ILE A 98 6.92 6.43 20.29
CA ILE A 98 7.38 5.27 21.04
C ILE A 98 8.31 5.77 22.15
N GLN A 99 8.04 5.36 23.39
CA GLN A 99 8.97 5.61 24.50
C GLN A 99 10.18 4.69 24.38
N PRO A 100 11.37 5.09 24.87
CA PRO A 100 12.55 4.22 24.85
C PRO A 100 12.27 2.89 25.55
N CYS A 101 12.15 1.82 24.77
CA CYS A 101 11.82 0.49 25.26
C CYS A 101 12.40 -0.59 24.35
N ARG A 102 12.31 -1.85 24.78
CA ARG A 102 12.67 -2.99 23.93
C ARG A 102 11.51 -3.25 22.97
N VAL A 103 11.79 -3.18 21.67
CA VAL A 103 10.81 -3.41 20.60
C VAL A 103 11.14 -4.72 19.89
N GLY A 104 10.11 -5.53 19.64
CA GLY A 104 10.17 -6.68 18.75
C GLY A 104 9.56 -6.33 17.39
N ILE A 105 10.20 -6.72 16.31
CA ILE A 105 9.71 -6.55 14.94
C ILE A 105 9.58 -7.93 14.32
N MET A 106 8.38 -8.29 13.91
CA MET A 106 8.10 -9.57 13.26
C MET A 106 7.93 -9.36 11.75
N GLY A 107 8.76 -10.06 10.97
CA GLY A 107 8.76 -9.99 9.51
C GLY A 107 10.01 -9.32 8.94
N THR A 108 10.49 -9.83 7.80
CA THR A 108 11.69 -9.36 7.09
C THR A 108 11.36 -8.71 5.74
N SER A 109 10.07 -8.50 5.47
CA SER A 109 9.60 -7.77 4.29
C SER A 109 9.77 -6.26 4.46
N LEU A 110 9.39 -5.48 3.44
CA LEU A 110 9.36 -4.02 3.51
C LEU A 110 8.59 -3.51 4.74
N SER A 111 7.53 -4.20 5.18
CA SER A 111 6.78 -3.79 6.38
C SER A 111 7.61 -3.88 7.65
N GLY A 112 8.44 -4.92 7.79
CA GLY A 112 9.36 -5.04 8.92
C GLY A 112 10.44 -3.96 8.88
N ILE A 113 10.96 -3.64 7.69
CA ILE A 113 11.96 -2.57 7.51
C ILE A 113 11.36 -1.19 7.84
N ASP A 114 10.15 -0.88 7.35
CA ASP A 114 9.48 0.39 7.65
C ASP A 114 9.20 0.53 9.15
N ALA A 115 8.76 -0.55 9.82
CA ALA A 115 8.57 -0.54 11.28
C ALA A 115 9.89 -0.25 12.01
N ALA A 116 10.98 -0.90 11.59
CA ALA A 116 12.29 -0.68 12.18
C ALA A 116 12.76 0.77 12.02
N MET A 117 12.63 1.30 10.80
CA MET A 117 13.00 2.68 10.50
C MET A 117 12.14 3.69 11.27
N ALA A 118 10.83 3.46 11.38
CA ALA A 118 9.94 4.35 12.12
C ALA A 118 10.21 4.42 13.62
N VAL A 119 10.66 3.32 14.22
CA VAL A 119 11.08 3.31 15.62
C VAL A 119 12.48 3.93 15.77
N ALA A 120 13.44 3.53 14.94
CA ALA A 120 14.83 3.99 15.04
C ALA A 120 14.96 5.51 14.84
N ALA A 121 14.24 6.08 13.86
CA ALA A 121 14.27 7.51 13.57
C ALA A 121 13.71 8.39 14.71
N GLN A 122 12.96 7.83 15.66
CA GLN A 122 12.48 8.56 16.84
C GLN A 122 13.52 8.66 17.97
N HIS A 123 14.56 7.83 17.94
CA HIS A 123 15.52 7.67 19.04
C HIS A 123 16.98 7.93 18.63
N GLY A 124 17.25 8.26 17.36
CA GLY A 124 18.58 8.63 16.91
C GLY A 124 18.69 8.81 15.40
N GLU A 125 19.89 9.16 14.96
CA GLU A 125 20.22 9.29 13.54
C GLU A 125 21.23 8.22 13.13
N PHE A 126 21.05 7.65 11.95
CA PHE A 126 22.03 6.75 11.36
C PHE A 126 23.17 7.57 10.76
N VAL A 127 24.26 7.70 11.51
CA VAL A 127 25.51 8.26 11.00
C VAL A 127 26.29 7.16 10.27
N GLY A 128 26.52 7.36 8.98
CA GLY A 128 27.37 6.47 8.19
C GLY A 128 28.78 6.47 8.76
N GLY A 129 29.28 5.30 9.17
CA GLY A 129 30.59 5.16 9.78
C GLY A 129 31.73 5.48 8.83
N GLY A 130 32.14 6.74 8.77
CA GLY A 130 33.55 7.08 8.59
C GLY A 130 34.23 6.93 9.96
N GLY A 131 34.48 5.70 10.39
CA GLY A 131 35.24 5.49 11.62
C GLY A 131 36.69 5.97 11.42
N PRO A 132 37.29 6.73 12.35
CA PRO A 132 38.75 6.81 12.39
C PRO A 132 39.25 5.41 12.78
N GLY A 133 40.14 4.85 11.96
CA GLY A 133 40.75 3.56 12.25
C GLY A 133 41.38 3.55 13.64
N ARG A 134 41.05 2.52 14.41
CA ARG A 134 41.85 2.03 15.54
C ARG A 134 41.49 0.58 15.81
#